data_AF-A0A7S4EX07-F1
#
_entry.id   AF-A0A7S4EX07-F1
#
_cell.length_a   1.000
_cell.length_b   1.000
_cell.length_c   1.000
_cell.angle_alpha   90.00
_cell.angle_beta   90.00
_cell.angle_gamma   90.00
#
_symmetry.space_group_name_H-M   'P 1'
#
loop_
_entity.id
_entity.type
_entity.pdbx_description
1 polymer ?
#
loop_
_entity_poly.entity_id
_entity_poly.type
_entity_poly.pdbx_seq_one_letter_code
_entity_poly.pdbx_strand_id
1 'polypeptide(L)'
;AARARARPRQQAKRCGPAPIGPTTATTGVAQVRLRFSMNMAFKRAMITFLFSLLSSAAGFRLPLGSAAATVSTRAGVSSVSMQAPSSTLEESDIQTLLSGKEYAMDISSITEGSERETYIGQGSGVNKGTGIGKLAAGLQKLVGKFLSWKNLPVYNELWDIIEDDCLGLVKARVPELRPAPTWFSEEAAPHSFASADGMCTGEVAAYKGGRVDWVTTCKFFSKSLGFGNMRIDGWSTRETRAPHMAVHLCIVFNVLFIYVSLPPRANLLLDDEYNDYVYGEPKAGADGKSLNDLYVQCVKDKAFKRYMSKSHVVNAFMVSPTTLLYTIPFNKKNFAKVRDLSIAHVKVWLDMLAEEDGVFLKNIDDKRVQGELLQLDVRTRQFCGRDPDTKNVANILGLETTDKLVRTLWGDPTDPVWSTR
;
A
#
# COMPACT_ATOMS: atom_id res chain seq x y z
N ALA A 1 -71.25 19.37 -13.72
CA ALA A 1 -70.64 18.19 -13.08
C ALA A 1 -69.13 18.22 -13.32
N ALA A 2 -68.33 17.90 -12.29
CA ALA A 2 -66.87 17.66 -12.26
C ALA A 2 -65.93 18.80 -12.72
N ARG A 3 -65.38 19.61 -11.81
CA ARG A 3 -64.19 19.41 -10.94
C ARG A 3 -62.84 19.64 -11.64
N ALA A 4 -62.39 20.89 -11.58
CA ALA A 4 -60.99 21.30 -11.73
C ALA A 4 -60.20 21.00 -10.44
N ARG A 5 -59.01 20.39 -10.56
CA ARG A 5 -58.08 20.16 -9.43
C ARG A 5 -57.04 21.28 -9.39
N ALA A 6 -57.02 21.98 -8.26
CA ALA A 6 -56.02 22.97 -7.90
C ALA A 6 -54.70 22.30 -7.44
N ARG A 7 -53.56 22.90 -7.81
CA ARG A 7 -52.22 22.59 -7.29
C ARG A 7 -51.98 23.34 -5.96
N PRO A 8 -51.29 22.77 -4.97
CA PRO A 8 -50.94 23.50 -3.76
C PRO A 8 -49.66 24.33 -3.93
N ARG A 9 -49.70 25.57 -3.43
CA ARG A 9 -48.56 26.49 -3.25
C ARG A 9 -47.61 25.95 -2.19
N GLN A 10 -46.33 25.79 -2.52
CA GLN A 10 -45.26 25.61 -1.54
C GLN A 10 -44.90 26.98 -0.92
N GLN A 11 -45.00 27.06 0.41
CA GLN A 11 -44.51 28.18 1.21
C GLN A 11 -43.00 28.06 1.40
N ALA A 12 -42.27 29.07 0.92
CA ALA A 12 -40.87 29.28 1.24
C ALA A 12 -40.74 29.78 2.69
N LYS A 13 -40.13 28.98 3.57
CA LYS A 13 -39.67 29.43 4.89
C LYS A 13 -38.34 30.16 4.74
N ARG A 14 -38.35 31.48 4.97
CA ARG A 14 -37.16 32.32 5.17
C ARG A 14 -36.54 32.00 6.52
N CYS A 15 -35.26 31.62 6.54
CA CYS A 15 -34.44 31.62 7.75
C CYS A 15 -33.87 33.03 7.95
N GLY A 16 -34.25 33.68 9.06
CA GLY A 16 -33.62 34.92 9.53
C GLY A 16 -32.43 34.62 10.47
N PRO A 17 -31.50 35.57 10.63
CA PRO A 17 -30.34 35.40 11.50
C PRO A 17 -30.71 35.58 12.98
N ALA A 18 -30.14 34.74 13.85
CA ALA A 18 -30.29 34.83 15.30
C ALA A 18 -29.37 35.90 15.91
N PRO A 19 -29.76 36.54 17.03
CA PRO A 19 -29.02 37.64 17.64
C PRO A 19 -27.86 37.16 18.53
N ILE A 20 -26.80 37.96 18.55
CA ILE A 20 -25.63 37.83 19.42
C ILE A 20 -25.95 38.46 20.77
N GLY A 21 -25.76 37.70 21.85
CA GLY A 21 -25.85 38.14 23.25
C GLY A 21 -24.60 37.78 24.06
N PRO A 22 -24.35 38.42 25.21
CA PRO A 22 -23.01 38.82 25.62
C PRO A 22 -22.22 37.76 26.42
N THR A 23 -20.91 37.84 26.23
CA THR A 23 -19.81 37.17 26.93
C THR A 23 -19.82 37.43 28.43
N THR A 24 -19.80 36.35 29.22
CA THR A 24 -19.34 36.38 30.63
C THR A 24 -18.08 35.55 30.75
N ALA A 25 -17.04 36.20 31.27
CA ALA A 25 -15.73 35.61 31.54
C ALA A 25 -15.79 34.76 32.80
N THR A 26 -15.26 33.54 32.72
CA THR A 26 -14.90 32.76 33.91
C THR A 26 -13.51 32.17 33.71
N THR A 27 -12.61 32.56 34.60
CA THR A 27 -11.23 32.11 34.72
C THR A 27 -11.18 30.64 35.11
N GLY A 28 -10.72 29.79 34.19
CA GLY A 28 -10.50 28.36 34.40
C GLY A 28 -9.09 27.96 34.02
N VAL A 29 -8.31 27.53 35.01
CA VAL A 29 -6.94 27.01 34.88
C VAL A 29 -6.93 25.80 33.94
N ALA A 30 -6.28 25.93 32.77
CA ALA A 30 -6.16 24.87 31.78
C ALA A 30 -5.10 23.83 32.20
N GLN A 31 -5.54 22.69 32.71
CA GLN A 31 -4.75 21.46 32.74
C GLN A 31 -4.66 20.89 31.31
N VAL A 32 -3.46 20.94 30.72
CA VAL A 32 -3.15 20.25 29.47
C VAL A 32 -3.13 18.73 29.72
N ARG A 33 -4.24 18.06 29.44
CA ARG A 33 -4.32 16.59 29.33
C ARG A 33 -4.09 16.18 27.88
N LEU A 34 -2.87 15.74 27.56
CA LEU A 34 -2.58 14.98 26.33
C LEU A 34 -3.37 13.66 26.34
N ARG A 35 -4.45 13.60 25.57
CA ARG A 35 -5.18 12.34 25.29
C ARG A 35 -4.54 11.63 24.10
N PHE A 36 -3.72 10.61 24.37
CA PHE A 36 -3.41 9.59 23.38
C PHE A 36 -4.59 8.62 23.25
N SER A 37 -5.23 8.64 22.07
CA SER A 37 -6.27 7.67 21.69
C SER A 37 -5.60 6.40 21.17
N MET A 38 -5.46 5.41 22.05
CA MET A 38 -5.17 4.01 21.72
C MET A 38 -6.34 3.14 22.19
N ASN A 39 -6.64 2.09 21.42
CA ASN A 39 -7.76 1.17 21.60
C ASN A 39 -7.89 0.66 23.05
N MET A 40 -9.09 0.73 23.65
CA MET A 40 -9.37 0.27 25.01
C MET A 40 -9.06 -1.21 25.23
N ALA A 41 -9.14 -2.05 24.19
CA ALA A 41 -8.79 -3.47 24.27
C ALA A 41 -7.27 -3.68 24.40
N PHE A 42 -6.48 -2.88 23.66
CA PHE A 42 -5.02 -2.84 23.79
C PHE A 42 -4.62 -2.29 25.16
N LYS A 43 -5.26 -1.20 25.60
CA LYS A 43 -5.08 -0.67 26.95
C LYS A 43 -5.41 -1.72 28.01
N ARG A 44 -6.53 -2.45 27.95
CA ARG A 44 -6.89 -3.46 28.97
C ARG A 44 -5.94 -4.65 29.01
N ALA A 45 -5.59 -5.25 27.87
CA ALA A 45 -4.65 -6.37 27.82
C ALA A 45 -3.24 -5.99 28.31
N MET A 46 -2.81 -4.76 27.99
CA MET A 46 -1.52 -4.25 28.42
C MET A 46 -1.55 -3.74 29.88
N ILE A 47 -2.65 -3.15 30.35
CA ILE A 47 -2.84 -2.64 31.73
C ILE A 47 -2.95 -3.79 32.74
N THR A 48 -3.65 -4.89 32.44
CA THR A 48 -3.72 -6.05 33.35
C THR A 48 -2.36 -6.73 33.50
N PHE A 49 -1.51 -6.70 32.46
CA PHE A 49 -0.15 -7.21 32.50
C PHE A 49 0.85 -6.22 33.15
N LEU A 50 0.67 -4.90 32.94
CA LEU A 50 1.54 -3.84 33.48
C LEU A 50 1.26 -3.44 34.93
N PHE A 51 0.02 -3.57 35.43
CA PHE A 51 -0.30 -3.30 36.85
C PHE A 51 0.33 -4.31 37.82
N SER A 52 0.80 -5.45 37.32
CA SER A 52 1.51 -6.44 38.12
C SER A 52 3.00 -6.13 38.30
N LEU A 53 3.59 -5.19 37.55
CA LEU A 53 5.05 -5.12 37.44
C LEU A 53 5.73 -3.79 37.80
N LEU A 54 5.05 -2.65 37.92
CA LEU A 54 5.76 -1.38 38.11
C LEU A 54 4.99 -0.36 38.99
N SER A 55 5.03 -0.60 40.30
CA SER A 55 5.18 0.48 41.29
C SER A 55 6.66 0.86 41.34
N SER A 56 7.06 2.00 40.75
CA SER A 56 8.08 2.94 41.23
C SER A 56 8.73 3.81 40.13
N ALA A 57 8.81 5.10 40.46
CA ALA A 57 9.80 6.12 40.08
C ALA A 57 9.78 6.77 38.66
N ALA A 58 9.50 8.09 38.72
CA ALA A 58 9.80 9.16 37.74
C ALA A 58 11.32 9.40 37.63
N GLY A 59 11.90 10.14 36.68
CA GLY A 59 11.49 11.06 35.61
C GLY A 59 12.75 11.83 35.15
N PHE A 60 12.80 12.48 33.97
CA PHE A 60 13.47 13.78 33.71
C PHE A 60 13.44 14.20 32.22
N ARG A 61 13.72 15.49 31.97
CA ARG A 61 13.43 16.34 30.78
C ARG A 61 14.55 16.41 29.70
N LEU A 62 14.13 16.84 28.50
CA LEU A 62 14.88 17.17 27.27
C LEU A 62 15.28 18.67 27.17
N PRO A 63 16.19 19.02 26.23
CA PRO A 63 16.18 20.32 25.55
C PRO A 63 16.09 20.22 24.01
N LEU A 64 15.59 21.32 23.41
CA LEU A 64 15.34 21.58 22.00
C LEU A 64 16.51 22.32 21.33
N GLY A 65 16.73 22.08 20.03
CA GLY A 65 17.57 22.89 19.16
C GLY A 65 16.97 22.97 17.75
N SER A 66 16.95 24.18 17.19
CA SER A 66 16.37 24.58 15.90
C SER A 66 17.48 24.95 14.91
N ALA A 67 17.32 24.63 13.62
CA ALA A 67 17.97 25.34 12.53
C ALA A 67 17.16 25.20 11.23
N ALA A 68 17.04 26.31 10.49
CA ALA A 68 16.39 26.42 9.20
C ALA A 68 17.45 26.65 8.10
N ALA A 69 17.17 26.17 6.88
CA ALA A 69 17.90 26.60 5.68
C ALA A 69 16.99 26.56 4.45
N THR A 70 17.14 27.58 3.61
CA THR A 70 16.37 27.87 2.38
C THR A 70 17.20 27.48 1.15
N VAL A 71 16.57 26.96 0.08
CA VAL A 71 17.22 26.73 -1.22
C VAL A 71 16.37 27.30 -2.36
N SER A 72 17.06 27.91 -3.32
CA SER A 72 16.57 28.67 -4.48
C SER A 72 16.60 27.84 -5.77
N THR A 73 15.74 28.20 -6.73
CA THR A 73 15.44 27.54 -8.01
C THR A 73 16.17 28.17 -9.21
N ARG A 74 16.42 27.38 -10.28
CA ARG A 74 16.17 27.82 -11.67
C ARG A 74 16.24 26.69 -12.71
N ALA A 75 15.33 26.78 -13.67
CA ALA A 75 15.13 25.92 -14.84
C ALA A 75 15.61 26.60 -16.13
N GLY A 76 15.84 25.80 -17.17
CA GLY A 76 16.00 26.24 -18.56
C GLY A 76 15.54 25.14 -19.52
N VAL A 77 14.66 25.48 -20.47
CA VAL A 77 14.08 24.60 -21.49
C VAL A 77 14.46 25.16 -22.86
N SER A 78 14.76 24.28 -23.82
CA SER A 78 14.89 24.63 -25.25
C SER A 78 14.21 23.57 -26.11
N SER A 79 13.51 24.03 -27.14
CA SER A 79 12.61 23.26 -28.02
C SER A 79 13.30 22.83 -29.31
N VAL A 80 12.97 21.62 -29.80
CA VAL A 80 13.41 21.08 -31.09
C VAL A 80 12.21 20.52 -31.86
N SER A 81 12.23 20.73 -33.18
CA SER A 81 11.24 20.41 -34.21
C SER A 81 11.10 18.89 -34.46
N MET A 82 9.88 18.39 -34.71
CA MET A 82 9.60 16.96 -34.91
C MET A 82 9.14 16.62 -36.35
N GLN A 83 9.81 15.62 -36.93
CA GLN A 83 9.31 14.79 -38.04
C GLN A 83 8.18 13.87 -37.55
N ALA A 84 7.29 13.44 -38.46
CA ALA A 84 6.16 12.57 -38.14
C ALA A 84 6.65 11.23 -37.51
N PRO A 85 6.31 10.95 -36.25
CA PRO A 85 6.88 9.82 -35.51
C PRO A 85 6.25 8.48 -35.92
N SER A 86 7.01 7.39 -35.78
CA SER A 86 6.46 6.04 -35.76
C SER A 86 5.38 5.94 -34.68
N SER A 87 4.34 5.14 -34.93
CA SER A 87 3.20 5.02 -34.02
C SER A 87 3.57 4.33 -32.69
N THR A 88 4.66 3.56 -32.65
CA THR A 88 5.11 2.84 -31.46
C THR A 88 6.37 3.46 -30.85
N LEU A 89 6.51 3.40 -29.52
CA LEU A 89 7.76 3.78 -28.86
C LEU A 89 8.89 2.84 -29.28
N GLU A 90 9.95 3.40 -29.89
CA GLU A 90 11.17 2.68 -30.19
C GLU A 90 12.06 2.59 -28.93
N GLU A 91 13.02 1.67 -28.93
CA GLU A 91 13.97 1.51 -27.82
C GLU A 91 14.76 2.79 -27.52
N SER A 92 15.11 3.57 -28.54
CA SER A 92 15.79 4.86 -28.38
C SER A 92 14.92 5.91 -27.69
N ASP A 93 13.61 5.90 -27.91
CA ASP A 93 12.66 6.77 -27.21
C ASP A 93 12.58 6.38 -25.74
N ILE A 94 12.51 5.08 -25.46
CA ILE A 94 12.51 4.52 -24.09
C ILE A 94 13.78 4.97 -23.37
N GLN A 95 14.95 4.76 -23.96
CA GLN A 95 16.22 5.20 -23.36
C GLN A 95 16.23 6.70 -23.11
N THR A 96 15.74 7.52 -24.05
CA THR A 96 15.66 8.97 -23.90
C THR A 96 14.75 9.36 -22.73
N LEU A 97 13.53 8.81 -22.67
CA LEU A 97 12.56 9.04 -21.60
C LEU A 97 13.11 8.62 -20.22
N LEU A 98 13.91 7.56 -20.18
CA LEU A 98 14.42 6.96 -18.96
C LEU A 98 15.79 7.49 -18.51
N SER A 99 16.54 8.16 -19.39
CA SER A 99 17.89 8.70 -19.15
C SER A 99 17.95 9.80 -18.08
N GLY A 100 16.81 10.35 -17.67
CA GLY A 100 16.73 11.29 -16.56
C GLY A 100 17.16 10.63 -15.24
N LYS A 101 18.25 11.12 -14.65
CA LYS A 101 18.75 10.70 -13.32
C LYS A 101 17.80 11.01 -12.15
N GLU A 102 16.69 11.69 -12.41
CA GLU A 102 15.80 12.24 -11.36
C GLU A 102 15.08 11.18 -10.51
N TYR A 103 15.08 9.92 -10.94
CA TYR A 103 14.24 8.88 -10.33
C TYR A 103 14.99 7.65 -9.83
N ALA A 104 16.34 7.66 -9.85
CA ALA A 104 17.11 6.63 -9.19
C ALA A 104 16.87 6.74 -7.69
N MET A 105 16.18 5.75 -7.13
CA MET A 105 16.07 5.65 -5.72
C MET A 105 17.39 5.16 -5.16
N ASP A 106 17.97 6.00 -4.33
CA ASP A 106 19.19 5.64 -3.66
C ASP A 106 18.83 4.83 -2.41
N ILE A 107 18.74 3.50 -2.53
CA ILE A 107 18.65 2.61 -1.36
C ILE A 107 19.87 2.84 -0.43
N SER A 108 20.98 3.39 -0.94
CA SER A 108 22.11 3.82 -0.09
C SER A 108 21.78 5.02 0.81
N SER A 109 20.67 5.73 0.57
CA SER A 109 20.12 6.71 1.53
C SER A 109 19.54 6.05 2.80
N ILE A 110 19.33 4.72 2.79
CA ILE A 110 19.02 3.95 4.00
C ILE A 110 20.33 3.73 4.75
N THR A 111 20.67 4.69 5.62
CA THR A 111 21.80 4.54 6.54
C THR A 111 21.44 3.59 7.67
N GLU A 112 22.43 2.80 8.10
CA GLU A 112 22.39 2.04 9.35
C GLU A 112 22.10 3.01 10.51
N GLY A 113 21.07 2.76 11.32
CA GLY A 113 20.60 3.71 12.35
C GLY A 113 19.27 4.40 12.05
N SER A 114 18.76 4.33 10.81
CA SER A 114 17.49 4.94 10.42
C SER A 114 16.22 4.24 10.99
N GLU A 115 16.38 3.10 11.68
CA GLU A 115 15.31 2.32 12.32
C GLU A 115 14.50 3.08 13.38
N ARG A 116 15.04 4.16 13.94
CA ARG A 116 14.37 4.92 15.00
C ARG A 116 13.13 5.67 14.51
N GLU A 117 12.99 5.85 13.20
CA GLU A 117 11.94 6.65 12.59
C GLU A 117 10.80 5.82 11.99
N THR A 118 10.89 4.49 12.01
CA THR A 118 9.99 3.64 11.22
C THR A 118 8.71 3.22 11.93
N TYR A 119 7.72 2.80 11.13
CA TYR A 119 6.34 2.51 11.52
C TYR A 119 6.22 1.36 12.55
N ILE A 120 6.93 0.25 12.33
CA ILE A 120 7.04 -0.86 13.30
C ILE A 120 7.63 -0.32 14.60
N GLY A 121 8.64 0.55 14.55
CA GLY A 121 9.26 1.13 15.73
C GLY A 121 8.37 1.93 16.68
N GLN A 122 7.37 2.63 16.15
CA GLN A 122 6.52 3.52 16.95
C GLN A 122 5.15 2.93 17.31
N GLY A 123 4.63 1.99 16.51
CA GLY A 123 3.31 1.36 16.75
C GLY A 123 3.39 -0.05 17.36
N SER A 124 4.41 -0.84 16.99
CA SER A 124 4.57 -2.21 17.49
C SER A 124 5.34 -2.28 18.82
N GLY A 125 6.05 -1.19 19.15
CA GLY A 125 6.90 -1.14 20.33
C GLY A 125 8.11 -2.04 20.23
N VAL A 126 8.59 -2.38 19.04
CA VAL A 126 9.73 -3.31 18.86
C VAL A 126 11.09 -2.59 18.95
N ASN A 127 11.14 -1.27 18.79
CA ASN A 127 12.39 -0.52 18.87
C ASN A 127 12.93 -0.44 20.30
N LYS A 128 14.27 -0.44 20.46
CA LYS A 128 14.94 -0.12 21.73
C LYS A 128 14.37 1.19 22.27
N GLY A 129 13.69 1.13 23.41
CA GLY A 129 13.07 2.30 24.05
C GLY A 129 11.56 2.49 23.79
N THR A 130 10.87 1.61 23.08
CA THR A 130 9.39 1.57 22.99
C THR A 130 8.87 0.14 23.25
N GLY A 131 7.60 -0.01 23.66
CA GLY A 131 6.90 -1.29 23.97
C GLY A 131 7.73 -2.52 24.38
N ILE A 132 7.72 -3.58 23.56
CA ILE A 132 8.53 -4.81 23.70
C ILE A 132 10.02 -4.49 23.80
N GLY A 133 10.52 -3.52 23.04
CA GLY A 133 11.91 -3.08 23.04
C GLY A 133 12.39 -2.46 24.38
N LYS A 134 11.47 -2.15 25.31
CA LYS A 134 11.80 -1.79 26.72
C LYS A 134 11.90 -2.97 27.66
N LEU A 135 11.40 -4.14 27.27
CA LEU A 135 11.41 -5.32 28.13
C LEU A 135 12.83 -5.85 28.28
N ALA A 136 13.14 -6.47 29.42
CA ALA A 136 14.37 -7.22 29.57
C ALA A 136 14.48 -8.28 28.46
N ALA A 137 15.69 -8.55 27.96
CA ALA A 137 15.92 -9.44 26.81
C ALA A 137 15.25 -10.82 26.96
N GLY A 138 15.21 -11.37 28.18
CA GLY A 138 14.51 -12.63 28.48
C GLY A 138 13.00 -12.56 28.27
N LEU A 139 12.37 -11.45 28.65
CA LEU A 139 10.93 -11.23 28.45
C LEU A 139 10.60 -10.93 26.99
N GLN A 140 11.46 -10.24 26.26
CA GLN A 140 11.33 -10.05 24.81
C GLN A 140 11.28 -11.39 24.08
N LYS A 141 12.19 -12.32 24.43
CA LYS A 141 12.24 -13.66 23.85
C LYS A 141 10.96 -14.46 24.11
N LEU A 142 10.42 -14.38 25.33
CA LEU A 142 9.16 -15.03 25.69
C LEU A 142 7.97 -14.47 24.92
N VAL A 143 7.87 -13.14 24.83
CA VAL A 143 6.81 -12.46 24.08
C VAL A 143 6.90 -12.80 22.60
N GLY A 144 8.09 -12.74 21.99
CA GLY A 144 8.32 -13.13 20.60
C GLY A 144 7.89 -14.57 20.33
N LYS A 145 8.29 -15.52 21.20
CA LYS A 145 7.89 -16.92 21.08
C LYS A 145 6.36 -17.09 21.14
N PHE A 146 5.69 -16.41 22.06
CA PHE A 146 4.24 -16.46 22.20
C PHE A 146 3.52 -15.88 20.96
N LEU A 147 3.97 -14.71 20.48
CA LEU A 147 3.40 -14.08 19.29
C LEU A 147 3.64 -14.91 18.04
N SER A 148 4.84 -15.48 17.88
CA SER A 148 5.16 -16.39 16.80
C SER A 148 4.24 -17.60 16.80
N TRP A 149 4.06 -18.26 17.95
CA TRP A 149 3.18 -19.41 18.07
C TRP A 149 1.73 -19.08 17.69
N LYS A 150 1.24 -17.92 18.11
CA LYS A 150 -0.13 -17.49 17.84
C LYS A 150 -0.35 -17.04 16.39
N ASN A 151 0.61 -16.31 15.81
CA ASN A 151 0.43 -15.66 14.51
C ASN A 151 0.86 -16.54 13.34
N LEU A 152 1.72 -17.54 13.54
CA LEU A 152 2.19 -18.41 12.46
C LEU A 152 1.04 -19.15 11.74
N PRO A 153 0.04 -19.73 12.43
CA PRO A 153 -1.11 -20.33 11.73
C PRO A 153 -1.88 -19.32 10.89
N VAL A 154 -2.11 -18.12 11.43
CA VAL A 154 -2.82 -17.04 10.71
C VAL A 154 -2.02 -16.56 9.51
N TYR A 155 -0.69 -16.45 9.64
CA TYR A 155 0.22 -16.12 8.55
C TYR A 155 0.12 -17.14 7.41
N ASN A 156 0.09 -18.44 7.72
CA ASN A 156 -0.07 -19.48 6.71
C ASN A 156 -1.45 -19.37 6.02
N GLU A 157 -2.54 -19.22 6.79
CA GLU A 157 -3.86 -19.04 6.19
C GLU A 157 -3.95 -17.79 5.30
N LEU A 158 -3.31 -16.68 5.68
CA LEU A 158 -3.24 -15.49 4.83
C LEU A 158 -2.40 -15.72 3.57
N TRP A 159 -1.37 -16.56 3.65
CA TRP A 159 -0.58 -16.94 2.49
C TRP A 159 -1.41 -17.77 1.50
N ASP A 160 -2.29 -18.65 1.97
CA ASP A 160 -3.22 -19.40 1.09
C ASP A 160 -4.11 -18.44 0.27
N ILE A 161 -4.49 -17.28 0.84
CA ILE A 161 -5.22 -16.25 0.06
C ILE A 161 -4.36 -15.73 -1.10
N ILE A 162 -3.07 -15.51 -0.86
CA ILE A 162 -2.16 -14.97 -1.87
C ILE A 162 -1.82 -16.01 -2.94
N GLU A 163 -1.42 -17.21 -2.52
CA GLU A 163 -0.92 -18.27 -3.41
C GLU A 163 -2.06 -19.05 -4.08
N ASP A 164 -2.98 -19.59 -3.30
CA ASP A 164 -4.01 -20.49 -3.83
C ASP A 164 -5.16 -19.71 -4.47
N ASP A 165 -5.66 -18.66 -3.79
CA ASP A 165 -6.80 -17.92 -4.32
C ASP A 165 -6.39 -16.88 -5.35
N CYS A 166 -5.53 -15.92 -4.98
CA CYS A 166 -5.20 -14.79 -5.84
C CYS A 166 -4.31 -15.22 -7.01
N LEU A 167 -3.13 -15.78 -6.75
CA LEU A 167 -2.23 -16.23 -7.81
C LEU A 167 -2.83 -17.40 -8.59
N GLY A 168 -3.51 -18.35 -7.93
CA GLY A 168 -4.23 -19.42 -8.60
C GLY A 168 -5.28 -18.90 -9.60
N LEU A 169 -6.04 -17.86 -9.23
CA LEU A 169 -6.99 -17.21 -10.14
C LEU A 169 -6.29 -16.52 -11.32
N VAL A 170 -5.16 -15.84 -11.09
CA VAL A 170 -4.39 -15.21 -12.19
C VAL A 170 -3.89 -16.30 -13.15
N LYS A 171 -3.28 -17.38 -12.64
CA LYS A 171 -2.81 -18.51 -13.45
C LYS A 171 -3.94 -19.17 -14.24
N ALA A 172 -5.15 -19.25 -13.68
CA ALA A 172 -6.30 -19.84 -14.34
C ALA A 172 -6.85 -18.95 -15.48
N ARG A 173 -6.78 -17.62 -15.33
CA ARG A 173 -7.33 -16.67 -16.33
C ARG A 173 -6.30 -16.15 -17.33
N VAL A 174 -5.01 -16.34 -17.07
CA VAL A 174 -3.90 -15.93 -17.95
C VAL A 174 -3.07 -17.18 -18.28
N PRO A 175 -3.49 -18.00 -19.27
CA PRO A 175 -2.84 -19.27 -19.59
C PRO A 175 -1.38 -19.13 -20.07
N GLU A 176 -0.99 -17.94 -20.54
CA GLU A 176 0.36 -17.57 -20.95
C GLU A 176 1.26 -17.24 -19.76
N LEU A 177 0.72 -17.10 -18.54
CA LEU A 177 1.50 -16.77 -17.37
C LEU A 177 2.50 -17.89 -17.08
N ARG A 178 3.79 -17.55 -17.03
CA ARG A 178 4.89 -18.47 -16.74
C ARG A 178 5.76 -17.92 -15.62
N PRO A 179 6.36 -18.78 -14.78
CA PRO A 179 7.42 -18.36 -13.87
C PRO A 179 8.52 -17.59 -14.60
N ALA A 180 9.11 -16.61 -13.94
CA ALA A 180 10.19 -15.78 -14.47
C ALA A 180 11.36 -15.70 -13.47
N PRO A 181 12.60 -15.49 -13.95
CA PRO A 181 13.76 -15.23 -13.09
C PRO A 181 13.53 -14.02 -12.17
N THR A 182 14.17 -14.00 -11.02
CA THR A 182 14.10 -12.87 -10.08
C THR A 182 15.48 -12.25 -9.92
N TRP A 183 15.60 -11.13 -9.20
CA TRP A 183 16.91 -10.56 -8.86
C TRP A 183 17.71 -11.41 -7.86
N PHE A 184 17.15 -12.54 -7.40
CA PHE A 184 17.83 -13.52 -6.57
C PHE A 184 18.45 -14.67 -7.34
N SER A 185 17.86 -15.04 -8.49
CA SER A 185 18.25 -16.23 -9.24
C SER A 185 17.80 -16.12 -10.69
N GLU A 186 18.65 -16.62 -11.58
CA GLU A 186 18.32 -16.85 -13.00
C GLU A 186 17.31 -17.99 -13.18
N GLU A 187 17.14 -18.84 -12.17
CA GLU A 187 16.13 -19.90 -12.19
C GLU A 187 14.73 -19.29 -12.02
N ALA A 188 13.83 -19.62 -12.96
CA ALA A 188 12.43 -19.22 -12.93
C ALA A 188 11.62 -20.07 -11.93
N ALA A 189 11.98 -19.98 -10.65
CA ALA A 189 11.36 -20.71 -9.55
C ALA A 189 11.28 -19.82 -8.28
N PRO A 190 10.44 -20.18 -7.30
CA PRO A 190 10.44 -19.50 -6.01
C PRO A 190 11.82 -19.55 -5.34
N HIS A 191 12.27 -18.41 -4.82
CA HIS A 191 13.54 -18.26 -4.13
C HIS A 191 13.31 -18.02 -2.64
N SER A 192 13.94 -18.84 -1.80
CA SER A 192 13.92 -18.69 -0.34
C SER A 192 15.03 -17.76 0.14
N PHE A 193 14.73 -16.90 1.11
CA PHE A 193 15.70 -16.01 1.75
C PHE A 193 15.51 -16.01 3.28
N ALA A 194 16.54 -15.56 4.00
CA ALA A 194 16.50 -15.45 5.46
C ALA A 194 17.34 -14.28 5.96
N SER A 195 17.01 -13.78 7.15
CA SER A 195 17.91 -12.90 7.92
C SER A 195 19.15 -13.67 8.36
N ALA A 196 20.24 -12.95 8.65
CA ALA A 196 21.51 -13.56 9.06
C ALA A 196 21.40 -14.44 10.32
N ASP A 197 20.47 -14.14 11.21
CA ASP A 197 20.18 -14.91 12.43
C ASP A 197 19.15 -16.04 12.23
N GLY A 198 18.60 -16.19 11.01
CA GLY A 198 17.55 -17.15 10.67
C GLY A 198 16.20 -16.91 11.37
N MET A 199 16.02 -15.78 12.06
CA MET A 199 14.79 -15.45 12.79
C MET A 199 13.69 -14.94 11.87
N CYS A 200 14.05 -14.43 10.69
CA CYS A 200 13.15 -14.09 9.62
C CYS A 200 13.45 -14.98 8.41
N THR A 201 12.43 -15.63 7.86
CA THR A 201 12.55 -16.43 6.64
C THR A 201 11.42 -16.06 5.70
N GLY A 202 11.67 -16.11 4.40
CA GLY A 202 10.69 -15.77 3.39
C GLY A 202 10.98 -16.41 2.06
N GLU A 203 10.08 -16.15 1.13
CA GLU A 203 10.11 -16.65 -0.23
C GLU A 203 9.56 -15.59 -1.19
N VAL A 204 10.15 -15.51 -2.38
CA VAL A 204 9.71 -14.64 -3.46
C VAL A 204 9.65 -15.41 -4.77
N ALA A 205 8.65 -15.13 -5.59
CA ALA A 205 8.53 -15.66 -6.94
C ALA A 205 8.03 -14.59 -7.89
N ALA A 206 8.36 -14.72 -9.17
CA ALA A 206 7.88 -13.84 -10.21
C ALA A 206 7.30 -14.62 -11.40
N TYR A 207 6.41 -13.96 -12.13
CA TYR A 207 5.69 -14.50 -13.25
C TYR A 207 5.45 -13.43 -14.32
N LYS A 208 5.39 -13.81 -15.59
CA LYS A 208 5.03 -12.92 -16.70
C LYS A 208 4.25 -13.66 -17.79
N GLY A 209 3.43 -12.95 -18.56
CA GLY A 209 2.72 -13.52 -19.71
C GLY A 209 1.39 -12.84 -20.06
N GLY A 210 1.03 -12.88 -21.34
CA GLY A 210 -0.18 -12.22 -21.84
C GLY A 210 -0.15 -10.70 -21.60
N ARG A 211 -1.26 -10.13 -21.13
CA ARG A 211 -1.35 -8.71 -20.73
C ARG A 211 -0.85 -8.41 -19.31
N VAL A 212 -0.24 -9.39 -18.67
CA VAL A 212 0.48 -9.24 -17.40
C VAL A 212 1.96 -9.07 -17.70
N ASP A 213 2.46 -7.85 -17.46
CA ASP A 213 3.88 -7.52 -17.62
C ASP A 213 4.71 -8.26 -16.58
N TRP A 214 4.25 -8.21 -15.33
CA TRP A 214 4.99 -8.75 -14.20
C TRP A 214 4.06 -9.02 -13.02
N VAL A 215 4.09 -10.21 -12.45
CA VAL A 215 3.44 -10.54 -11.18
C VAL A 215 4.48 -11.05 -10.21
N THR A 216 4.50 -10.50 -9.00
CA THR A 216 5.34 -11.02 -7.92
C THR A 216 4.50 -11.51 -6.77
N THR A 217 4.90 -12.62 -6.17
CA THR A 217 4.44 -13.02 -4.85
C THR A 217 5.61 -12.99 -3.89
N CYS A 218 5.41 -12.45 -2.69
CA CYS A 218 6.44 -12.44 -1.65
C CYS A 218 5.80 -12.69 -0.29
N LYS A 219 6.47 -13.50 0.53
CA LYS A 219 6.09 -13.72 1.93
C LYS A 219 7.33 -13.73 2.81
N PHE A 220 7.20 -13.27 4.03
CA PHE A 220 8.18 -13.55 5.08
C PHE A 220 7.55 -13.52 6.46
N PHE A 221 8.18 -14.24 7.39
CA PHE A 221 7.75 -14.30 8.77
C PHE A 221 8.93 -14.12 9.73
N SER A 222 8.81 -13.15 10.63
CA SER A 222 9.76 -12.91 11.71
C SER A 222 9.28 -13.59 12.99
N LYS A 223 9.98 -14.64 13.41
CA LYS A 223 9.73 -15.37 14.67
C LYS A 223 10.00 -14.52 15.91
N SER A 224 10.96 -13.60 15.83
CA SER A 224 11.28 -12.70 16.94
C SER A 224 10.16 -11.69 17.19
N LEU A 225 9.45 -11.26 16.13
CA LEU A 225 8.39 -10.26 16.22
C LEU A 225 6.98 -10.86 16.22
N GLY A 226 6.85 -12.13 15.81
CA GLY A 226 5.56 -12.72 15.45
C GLY A 226 4.86 -11.91 14.36
N PHE A 227 5.63 -11.37 13.42
CA PHE A 227 5.15 -10.53 12.33
C PHE A 227 5.24 -11.30 11.02
N GLY A 228 4.15 -11.31 10.26
CA GLY A 228 4.12 -11.87 8.91
C GLY A 228 3.71 -10.80 7.91
N ASN A 229 4.39 -10.76 6.76
CA ASN A 229 4.04 -9.96 5.59
C ASN A 229 3.92 -10.89 4.37
N MET A 230 2.87 -10.70 3.58
CA MET A 230 2.57 -11.48 2.40
C MET A 230 1.92 -10.57 1.36
N ARG A 231 2.28 -10.74 0.10
CA ARG A 231 1.81 -9.86 -0.97
C ARG A 231 1.79 -10.56 -2.31
N ILE A 232 0.86 -10.11 -3.14
CA ILE A 232 0.90 -10.25 -4.59
C ILE A 232 0.76 -8.86 -5.22
N ASP A 233 1.58 -8.60 -6.21
CA ASP A 233 1.53 -7.39 -7.02
C ASP A 233 1.48 -7.80 -8.48
N GLY A 234 0.60 -7.17 -9.26
CA GLY A 234 0.41 -7.42 -10.68
C GLY A 234 0.53 -6.13 -11.46
N TRP A 235 1.44 -6.14 -12.42
CA TRP A 235 1.69 -5.04 -13.32
C TRP A 235 1.15 -5.37 -14.72
N SER A 236 0.50 -4.37 -15.31
CA SER A 236 -0.18 -4.48 -16.60
C SER A 236 0.79 -4.09 -17.71
N THR A 237 0.71 -4.74 -18.87
CA THR A 237 1.53 -4.36 -20.04
C THR A 237 1.14 -2.98 -20.56
N ARG A 238 1.98 -2.41 -21.41
CA ARG A 238 1.68 -1.14 -22.09
C ARG A 238 0.65 -1.27 -23.21
N GLU A 239 0.18 -2.47 -23.52
CA GLU A 239 -0.88 -2.72 -24.52
C GLU A 239 -2.29 -2.41 -24.00
N THR A 240 -2.40 -1.94 -22.75
CA THR A 240 -3.65 -1.55 -22.13
C THR A 240 -3.40 -0.43 -21.13
N ARG A 241 -4.38 0.42 -20.87
CA ARG A 241 -4.36 1.40 -19.78
C ARG A 241 -4.92 0.84 -18.47
N ALA A 242 -5.36 -0.43 -18.44
CA ALA A 242 -5.92 -1.05 -17.25
C ALA A 242 -4.99 -0.88 -16.02
N PRO A 243 -5.55 -0.64 -14.83
CA PRO A 243 -4.76 -0.36 -13.63
C PRO A 243 -3.85 -1.52 -13.25
N HIS A 244 -2.88 -1.26 -12.39
CA HIS A 244 -2.12 -2.31 -11.72
C HIS A 244 -2.96 -2.97 -10.62
N MET A 245 -2.41 -4.00 -9.98
CA MET A 245 -3.04 -4.69 -8.85
C MET A 245 -2.04 -4.86 -7.71
N ALA A 246 -2.50 -4.65 -6.48
CA ALA A 246 -1.73 -4.94 -5.29
C ALA A 246 -2.63 -5.45 -4.16
N VAL A 247 -2.25 -6.58 -3.58
CA VAL A 247 -2.87 -7.18 -2.39
C VAL A 247 -1.75 -7.49 -1.41
N HIS A 248 -1.63 -6.69 -0.35
CA HIS A 248 -0.67 -6.89 0.73
C HIS A 248 -1.44 -7.15 2.03
N LEU A 249 -1.16 -8.29 2.64
CA LEU A 249 -1.74 -8.70 3.89
C LEU A 249 -0.62 -8.86 4.91
N CYS A 250 -0.89 -8.48 6.15
CA CYS A 250 0.07 -8.57 7.25
C CYS A 250 -0.64 -9.00 8.52
N ILE A 251 0.07 -9.73 9.37
CA ILE A 251 -0.41 -10.08 10.72
C ILE A 251 0.56 -9.52 11.76
N VAL A 252 0.01 -8.76 12.70
CA VAL A 252 0.76 -8.20 13.84
C VAL A 252 -0.15 -8.15 15.08
N PHE A 253 0.28 -8.69 16.22
CA PHE A 253 -0.50 -8.71 17.48
C PHE A 253 -1.99 -9.10 17.35
N ASN A 254 -2.32 -10.13 16.56
CA ASN A 254 -3.72 -10.55 16.29
C ASN A 254 -4.57 -9.49 15.57
N VAL A 255 -3.93 -8.56 14.85
CA VAL A 255 -4.56 -7.58 13.99
C VAL A 255 -4.05 -7.82 12.57
N LEU A 256 -4.99 -7.94 11.63
CA LEU A 256 -4.67 -7.97 10.22
C LEU A 256 -4.48 -6.53 9.75
N PHE A 257 -3.41 -6.29 9.01
CA PHE A 257 -3.24 -5.10 8.21
C PHE A 257 -3.51 -5.48 6.76
N ILE A 258 -4.25 -4.64 6.06
CA ILE A 258 -4.76 -4.88 4.72
C ILE A 258 -4.42 -3.64 3.88
N TYR A 259 -3.76 -3.88 2.76
CA TYR A 259 -3.64 -2.97 1.65
C TYR A 259 -4.11 -3.71 0.40
N VAL A 260 -5.28 -3.34 -0.11
CA VAL A 260 -5.80 -3.88 -1.38
C VAL A 260 -6.13 -2.70 -2.28
N SER A 261 -5.52 -2.65 -3.46
CA SER A 261 -5.62 -1.52 -4.37
C SER A 261 -5.52 -1.97 -5.81
N LEU A 262 -6.12 -1.17 -6.70
CA LEU A 262 -5.83 -1.18 -8.12
C LEU A 262 -5.22 0.19 -8.50
N PRO A 263 -3.89 0.36 -8.42
CA PRO A 263 -3.26 1.66 -8.70
C PRO A 263 -3.53 2.14 -10.14
N PRO A 264 -3.90 3.44 -10.33
CA PRO A 264 -4.28 3.96 -11.63
C PRO A 264 -3.07 4.14 -12.55
N ARG A 265 -3.29 3.97 -13.87
CA ARG A 265 -2.33 4.33 -14.92
C ARG A 265 -2.78 5.55 -15.72
N ALA A 266 -3.49 6.45 -15.03
CA ALA A 266 -3.98 7.71 -15.56
C ALA A 266 -3.98 8.77 -14.45
N ASN A 267 -3.99 10.05 -14.84
CA ASN A 267 -4.17 11.15 -13.90
C ASN A 267 -5.67 11.28 -13.56
N LEU A 268 -6.06 10.83 -12.37
CA LEU A 268 -7.47 10.79 -11.93
C LEU A 268 -8.14 12.16 -11.78
N LEU A 269 -7.38 13.27 -11.83
CA LEU A 269 -7.96 14.62 -11.82
C LEU A 269 -8.22 15.17 -13.22
N LEU A 270 -7.64 14.57 -14.26
CA LEU A 270 -7.73 15.05 -15.64
C LEU A 270 -8.45 14.06 -16.56
N ASP A 271 -8.61 12.81 -16.13
CA ASP A 271 -9.23 11.75 -16.90
C ASP A 271 -10.46 11.19 -16.16
N ASP A 272 -11.56 11.96 -16.26
CA ASP A 272 -12.83 11.63 -15.62
C ASP A 272 -13.41 10.30 -16.15
N GLU A 273 -13.29 10.05 -17.47
CA GLU A 273 -13.76 8.82 -18.11
C GLU A 273 -13.05 7.58 -17.53
N TYR A 274 -11.72 7.62 -17.39
CA TYR A 274 -10.98 6.55 -16.73
C TYR A 274 -11.38 6.39 -15.26
N ASN A 275 -11.52 7.49 -14.52
CA ASN A 275 -11.80 7.46 -13.10
C ASN A 275 -13.19 6.86 -12.81
N ASP A 276 -14.22 7.32 -13.54
CA ASP A 276 -15.58 6.81 -13.43
C ASP A 276 -15.63 5.34 -13.84
N TYR A 277 -15.02 5.00 -14.97
CA TYR A 277 -14.99 3.63 -15.47
C TYR A 277 -14.30 2.66 -14.51
N VAL A 278 -13.12 2.99 -13.98
CA VAL A 278 -12.37 2.08 -13.10
C VAL A 278 -13.01 1.99 -11.72
N TYR A 279 -13.36 3.12 -11.11
CA TYR A 279 -13.68 3.17 -9.69
C TYR A 279 -15.15 3.39 -9.35
N GLY A 280 -15.90 4.02 -10.25
CA GLY A 280 -17.31 4.37 -10.05
C GLY A 280 -18.29 3.34 -10.60
N GLU A 281 -17.91 2.63 -11.67
CA GLU A 281 -18.82 1.69 -12.34
C GLU A 281 -18.85 0.29 -11.71
N PRO A 282 -20.01 -0.39 -11.72
CA PRO A 282 -20.16 -1.79 -11.36
C PRO A 282 -19.21 -2.73 -12.11
N LYS A 283 -18.63 -3.73 -11.41
CA LYS A 283 -17.74 -4.73 -12.01
C LYS A 283 -18.25 -6.15 -11.74
N ALA A 284 -18.17 -7.01 -12.77
CA ALA A 284 -18.59 -8.41 -12.69
C ALA A 284 -17.80 -9.18 -11.61
N GLY A 285 -16.47 -9.00 -11.59
CA GLY A 285 -15.59 -9.57 -10.56
C GLY A 285 -15.87 -9.13 -9.12
N ALA A 286 -16.71 -8.11 -8.92
CA ALA A 286 -17.17 -7.62 -7.62
C ALA A 286 -18.70 -7.79 -7.43
N ASP A 287 -19.30 -8.77 -8.09
CA ASP A 287 -20.73 -9.10 -7.99
C ASP A 287 -21.65 -7.89 -8.30
N GLY A 288 -21.28 -7.11 -9.31
CA GLY A 288 -22.04 -5.92 -9.75
C GLY A 288 -21.87 -4.70 -8.84
N LYS A 289 -20.87 -4.69 -7.96
CA LYS A 289 -20.48 -3.50 -7.17
C LYS A 289 -19.33 -2.77 -7.85
N SER A 290 -19.25 -1.46 -7.63
CA SER A 290 -18.06 -0.69 -7.98
C SER A 290 -16.95 -0.88 -6.94
N LEU A 291 -15.71 -0.50 -7.28
CA LEU A 291 -14.62 -0.44 -6.29
C LEU A 291 -14.94 0.57 -5.17
N ASN A 292 -15.61 1.67 -5.50
CA ASN A 292 -16.07 2.63 -4.51
C ASN A 292 -17.12 2.02 -3.56
N ASP A 293 -18.02 1.16 -4.02
CA ASP A 293 -18.97 0.46 -3.15
C ASP A 293 -18.27 -0.48 -2.16
N LEU A 294 -17.22 -1.19 -2.60
CA LEU A 294 -16.40 -2.04 -1.73
C LEU A 294 -15.66 -1.21 -0.68
N TYR A 295 -15.11 -0.06 -1.08
CA TYR A 295 -14.50 0.90 -0.17
C TYR A 295 -15.52 1.44 0.86
N VAL A 296 -16.69 1.89 0.43
CA VAL A 296 -17.76 2.40 1.30
C VAL A 296 -18.26 1.32 2.26
N GLN A 297 -18.31 0.05 1.84
CA GLN A 297 -18.61 -1.07 2.75
C GLN A 297 -17.59 -1.18 3.88
N CYS A 298 -16.30 -1.07 3.58
CA CYS A 298 -15.24 -1.08 4.60
C CYS A 298 -15.34 0.14 5.52
N VAL A 299 -15.66 1.33 4.99
CA VAL A 299 -15.89 2.54 5.81
C VAL A 299 -17.04 2.36 6.81
N LYS A 300 -18.13 1.70 6.39
CA LYS A 300 -19.32 1.47 7.24
C LYS A 300 -19.10 0.38 8.31
N ASP A 301 -18.20 -0.56 8.05
CA ASP A 301 -17.91 -1.64 8.98
C ASP A 301 -16.96 -1.20 10.11
N LYS A 302 -17.49 -1.15 11.33
CA LYS A 302 -16.75 -0.73 12.53
C LYS A 302 -15.53 -1.60 12.84
N ALA A 303 -15.44 -2.81 12.32
CA ALA A 303 -14.27 -3.67 12.48
C ALA A 303 -13.05 -3.14 11.72
N PHE A 304 -13.26 -2.52 10.57
CA PHE A 304 -12.22 -1.89 9.76
C PHE A 304 -11.83 -0.54 10.36
N LYS A 305 -10.55 -0.38 10.69
CA LYS A 305 -9.96 0.86 11.18
C LYS A 305 -9.03 1.40 10.12
N ARG A 306 -9.41 2.53 9.52
CA ARG A 306 -8.65 3.16 8.44
C ARG A 306 -7.21 3.37 8.90
N TYR A 307 -6.29 2.97 8.04
CA TYR A 307 -4.89 3.27 8.18
C TYR A 307 -4.52 4.41 7.22
N MET A 308 -3.66 5.32 7.66
CA MET A 308 -3.09 6.35 6.80
C MET A 308 -1.57 6.21 6.90
N SER A 309 -0.91 6.11 5.75
CA SER A 309 0.56 6.00 5.72
C SER A 309 1.16 7.28 6.29
N LYS A 310 2.30 7.16 6.98
CA LYS A 310 3.10 8.33 7.38
C LYS A 310 3.85 8.93 6.20
N SER A 311 4.04 8.17 5.12
CA SER A 311 4.68 8.67 3.90
C SER A 311 3.66 9.42 3.05
N HIS A 312 3.84 10.72 2.92
CA HIS A 312 3.05 11.56 2.01
C HIS A 312 3.13 11.04 0.58
N VAL A 313 4.28 10.50 0.18
CA VAL A 313 4.49 9.93 -1.16
C VAL A 313 3.64 8.68 -1.37
N VAL A 314 3.61 7.76 -0.40
CA VAL A 314 2.74 6.57 -0.48
C VAL A 314 1.28 6.98 -0.60
N ASN A 315 0.83 7.94 0.23
CA ASN A 315 -0.56 8.42 0.17
C ASN A 315 -0.90 9.13 -1.15
N ALA A 316 0.07 9.74 -1.83
CA ALA A 316 -0.17 10.48 -3.08
C ALA A 316 -0.17 9.56 -4.31
N PHE A 317 0.66 8.52 -4.33
CA PHE A 317 0.91 7.75 -5.55
C PHE A 317 0.48 6.27 -5.48
N MET A 318 0.46 5.67 -4.29
CA MET A 318 0.09 4.26 -4.13
C MET A 318 -1.32 4.06 -3.58
N VAL A 319 -2.00 5.14 -3.18
CA VAL A 319 -3.35 5.10 -2.63
C VAL A 319 -4.30 5.73 -3.65
N SER A 320 -5.00 4.89 -4.40
CA SER A 320 -6.16 5.30 -5.19
C SER A 320 -7.34 5.70 -4.28
N PRO A 321 -8.34 6.44 -4.78
CA PRO A 321 -9.50 6.87 -3.98
C PRO A 321 -10.26 5.73 -3.28
N THR A 322 -10.20 4.52 -3.84
CA THR A 322 -10.90 3.33 -3.37
C THR A 322 -9.98 2.30 -2.71
N THR A 323 -8.70 2.63 -2.52
CA THR A 323 -7.73 1.74 -1.89
C THR A 323 -8.20 1.32 -0.50
N LEU A 324 -8.23 0.01 -0.26
CA LEU A 324 -8.56 -0.57 1.03
C LEU A 324 -7.32 -0.60 1.90
N LEU A 325 -7.10 0.48 2.65
CA LEU A 325 -5.99 0.60 3.58
C LEU A 325 -6.48 0.62 5.03
N TYR A 326 -6.45 -0.55 5.67
CA TYR A 326 -7.12 -0.77 6.96
C TYR A 326 -6.35 -1.70 7.89
N THR A 327 -6.67 -1.60 9.16
CA THR A 327 -6.42 -2.66 10.15
C THR A 327 -7.74 -3.25 10.61
N ILE A 328 -7.78 -4.55 10.88
CA ILE A 328 -8.97 -5.26 11.35
C ILE A 328 -8.58 -6.34 12.37
N PRO A 329 -9.30 -6.50 13.50
CA PRO A 329 -9.01 -7.57 14.45
C PRO A 329 -9.20 -8.94 13.81
N PHE A 330 -8.23 -9.84 14.04
CA PHE A 330 -8.34 -11.21 13.56
C PHE A 330 -9.45 -11.98 14.29
N ASN A 331 -10.34 -12.57 13.50
CA ASN A 331 -11.27 -13.65 13.84
C ASN A 331 -11.77 -14.25 12.51
N LYS A 332 -12.35 -15.46 12.53
CA LYS A 332 -12.78 -16.18 11.32
C LYS A 332 -13.69 -15.36 10.41
N LYS A 333 -14.65 -14.60 10.98
CA LYS A 333 -15.57 -13.75 10.21
C LYS A 333 -14.84 -12.61 9.49
N ASN A 334 -13.94 -11.93 10.20
CA ASN A 334 -13.17 -10.84 9.61
C ASN A 334 -12.16 -11.37 8.59
N PHE A 335 -11.53 -12.50 8.85
CA PHE A 335 -10.62 -13.16 7.93
C PHE A 335 -11.32 -13.52 6.61
N ALA A 336 -12.53 -14.10 6.66
CA ALA A 336 -13.33 -14.37 5.47
C ALA A 336 -13.59 -13.09 4.64
N LYS A 337 -13.91 -11.96 5.28
CA LYS A 337 -14.07 -10.69 4.58
C LYS A 337 -12.77 -10.23 3.89
N VAL A 338 -11.61 -10.40 4.53
CA VAL A 338 -10.31 -10.06 3.91
C VAL A 338 -10.07 -10.91 2.68
N ARG A 339 -10.34 -12.22 2.77
CA ARG A 339 -10.25 -13.16 1.66
C ARG A 339 -11.17 -12.75 0.51
N ASP A 340 -12.45 -12.52 0.79
CA ASP A 340 -13.45 -12.12 -0.21
C ASP A 340 -13.06 -10.80 -0.91
N LEU A 341 -12.62 -9.80 -0.15
CA LEU A 341 -12.19 -8.51 -0.71
C LEU A 341 -10.95 -8.66 -1.59
N SER A 342 -9.97 -9.46 -1.18
CA SER A 342 -8.73 -9.70 -1.94
C SER A 342 -9.04 -10.38 -3.27
N ILE A 343 -9.86 -11.44 -3.24
CA ILE A 343 -10.29 -12.17 -4.44
C ILE A 343 -11.10 -11.27 -5.37
N ALA A 344 -12.04 -10.48 -4.84
CA ALA A 344 -12.86 -9.58 -5.65
C ALA A 344 -12.00 -8.57 -6.42
N HIS A 345 -10.97 -7.97 -5.79
CA HIS A 345 -10.09 -7.02 -6.49
C HIS A 345 -9.27 -7.69 -7.58
N VAL A 346 -8.76 -8.90 -7.35
CA VAL A 346 -8.05 -9.66 -8.38
C VAL A 346 -8.98 -10.03 -9.54
N LYS A 347 -10.22 -10.45 -9.27
CA LYS A 347 -11.22 -10.71 -10.33
C LYS A 347 -11.50 -9.47 -11.16
N VAL A 348 -11.75 -8.33 -10.51
CA VAL A 348 -12.01 -7.04 -11.17
C VAL A 348 -10.82 -6.62 -12.02
N TRP A 349 -9.59 -6.76 -11.51
CA TRP A 349 -8.38 -6.49 -12.29
C TRP A 349 -8.26 -7.38 -13.53
N LEU A 350 -8.50 -8.68 -13.38
CA LEU A 350 -8.45 -9.62 -14.50
C LEU A 350 -9.55 -9.35 -15.55
N ASP A 351 -10.74 -8.93 -15.12
CA ASP A 351 -11.80 -8.49 -16.05
C ASP A 351 -11.35 -7.27 -16.87
N MET A 352 -10.73 -6.28 -16.22
CA MET A 352 -10.21 -5.08 -16.88
C MET A 352 -9.02 -5.37 -17.79
N LEU A 353 -8.15 -6.32 -17.43
CA LEU A 353 -7.05 -6.75 -18.30
C LEU A 353 -7.55 -7.45 -19.57
N ALA A 354 -8.63 -8.22 -19.45
CA ALA A 354 -9.24 -8.97 -20.54
C ALA A 354 -10.08 -8.10 -21.50
N GLU A 355 -10.25 -6.80 -21.21
CA GLU A 355 -11.04 -5.88 -22.03
C GLU A 355 -10.43 -5.72 -23.43
N GLU A 356 -11.17 -6.07 -24.48
CA GLU A 356 -10.70 -6.03 -25.88
C GLU A 356 -11.11 -4.76 -26.63
N ASP A 357 -12.00 -3.95 -26.06
CA ASP A 357 -12.43 -2.65 -26.55
C ASP A 357 -12.78 -1.70 -25.38
N GLY A 358 -12.81 -0.38 -25.63
CA GLY A 358 -13.27 0.58 -24.63
C GLY A 358 -12.19 1.48 -24.03
N VAL A 359 -12.37 1.86 -22.77
CA VAL A 359 -11.63 2.95 -22.12
C VAL A 359 -10.13 2.65 -22.02
N PHE A 360 -9.77 1.38 -21.84
CA PHE A 360 -8.37 1.01 -21.67
C PHE A 360 -7.57 0.94 -22.96
N LEU A 361 -8.22 0.85 -24.11
CA LEU A 361 -7.56 0.75 -25.42
C LEU A 361 -7.64 2.05 -26.22
N LYS A 362 -8.36 3.05 -25.69
CA LYS A 362 -8.45 4.38 -26.29
C LYS A 362 -7.07 4.99 -26.50
N ASN A 363 -6.72 5.21 -27.77
CA ASN A 363 -5.44 5.78 -28.21
C ASN A 363 -4.22 5.01 -27.71
N ILE A 364 -4.34 3.70 -27.42
CA ILE A 364 -3.22 2.93 -26.88
C ILE A 364 -2.04 2.87 -27.87
N ASP A 365 -2.32 2.90 -29.17
CA ASP A 365 -1.30 2.93 -30.24
C ASP A 365 -0.67 4.31 -30.45
N ASP A 366 -1.07 5.35 -29.70
CA ASP A 366 -0.44 6.67 -29.75
C ASP A 366 0.87 6.65 -28.95
N LYS A 367 2.00 6.94 -29.62
CA LYS A 367 3.33 7.03 -29.02
C LYS A 367 3.39 7.94 -27.78
N ARG A 368 2.63 9.04 -27.75
CA ARG A 368 2.54 9.93 -26.58
C ARG A 368 1.88 9.22 -25.40
N VAL A 369 0.77 8.51 -25.64
CA VAL A 369 0.06 7.74 -24.60
C VAL A 369 0.96 6.62 -24.07
N GLN A 370 1.65 5.90 -24.96
CA GLN A 370 2.65 4.89 -24.60
C GLN A 370 3.77 5.48 -23.72
N GLY A 371 4.26 6.68 -24.06
CA GLY A 371 5.29 7.40 -23.29
C GLY A 371 4.82 7.79 -21.89
N GLU A 372 3.60 8.33 -21.79
CA GLU A 372 2.98 8.70 -20.51
C GLU A 372 2.75 7.48 -19.62
N LEU A 373 2.28 6.37 -20.18
CA LEU A 373 2.12 5.10 -19.46
C LEU A 373 3.46 4.58 -18.92
N LEU A 374 4.50 4.53 -19.75
CA LEU A 374 5.82 4.06 -19.32
C LEU A 374 6.37 4.93 -18.17
N GLN A 375 6.24 6.25 -18.27
CA GLN A 375 6.67 7.17 -17.21
C GLN A 375 5.89 6.93 -15.91
N LEU A 376 4.58 6.74 -15.99
CA LEU A 376 3.73 6.43 -14.84
C LEU A 376 4.08 5.08 -14.22
N ASP A 377 4.29 4.04 -15.02
CA ASP A 377 4.63 2.69 -14.56
C ASP A 377 5.97 2.69 -13.82
N VAL A 378 7.00 3.29 -14.42
CA VAL A 378 8.34 3.44 -13.83
C VAL A 378 8.24 4.18 -12.50
N ARG A 379 7.52 5.31 -12.47
CA ARG A 379 7.34 6.10 -11.26
C ARG A 379 6.62 5.30 -10.17
N THR A 380 5.57 4.58 -10.54
CA THR A 380 4.75 3.80 -9.61
C THR A 380 5.56 2.67 -8.98
N ARG A 381 6.29 1.89 -9.78
CA ARG A 381 7.18 0.81 -9.32
C ARG A 381 8.29 1.33 -8.42
N GLN A 382 8.92 2.44 -8.80
CA GLN A 382 9.97 3.06 -7.99
C GLN A 382 9.49 3.56 -6.63
N PHE A 383 8.19 3.80 -6.40
CA PHE A 383 7.73 4.14 -5.05
C PHE A 383 7.91 3.01 -4.05
N CYS A 384 8.04 1.76 -4.49
CA CYS A 384 8.13 0.63 -3.58
C CYS A 384 9.33 0.70 -2.63
N GLY A 385 10.51 1.12 -3.08
CA GLY A 385 11.62 1.35 -2.13
C GLY A 385 11.56 2.70 -1.39
N ARG A 386 10.67 3.63 -1.78
CA ARG A 386 10.38 4.86 -1.01
C ARG A 386 9.35 4.59 0.09
N ASP A 387 8.82 3.38 0.13
CA ASP A 387 7.97 2.92 1.21
C ASP A 387 8.76 2.96 2.52
N PRO A 388 8.24 3.61 3.58
CA PRO A 388 8.85 3.57 4.90
C PRO A 388 9.05 2.14 5.44
N ASP A 389 8.28 1.16 4.96
CA ASP A 389 8.44 -0.24 5.35
C ASP A 389 9.65 -0.91 4.68
N THR A 390 10.17 -0.40 3.56
CA THR A 390 11.42 -0.90 2.96
C THR A 390 12.60 -0.73 3.92
N LYS A 391 12.63 0.36 4.69
CA LYS A 391 13.62 0.53 5.78
C LYS A 391 13.47 -0.53 6.86
N ASN A 392 12.23 -0.91 7.20
CA ASN A 392 11.99 -1.99 8.17
C ASN A 392 12.50 -3.33 7.66
N VAL A 393 12.26 -3.62 6.38
CA VAL A 393 12.73 -4.85 5.74
C VAL A 393 14.26 -4.89 5.72
N ALA A 394 14.93 -3.77 5.38
CA ALA A 394 16.39 -3.66 5.42
C ALA A 394 16.97 -3.94 6.82
N ASN A 395 16.32 -3.46 7.88
CA ASN A 395 16.75 -3.73 9.24
C ASN A 395 16.58 -5.20 9.66
N ILE A 396 15.65 -5.92 9.04
CA ILE A 396 15.36 -7.32 9.36
C ILE A 396 16.22 -8.27 8.50
N LEU A 397 16.31 -8.03 7.19
CA LEU A 397 16.91 -8.93 6.20
C LEU A 397 18.29 -8.48 5.70
N GLY A 398 18.72 -7.27 6.04
CA GLY A 398 19.91 -6.64 5.48
C GLY A 398 19.63 -5.89 4.18
N LEU A 399 20.55 -4.99 3.82
CA LEU A 399 20.42 -4.12 2.65
C LEU A 399 20.43 -4.91 1.34
N GLU A 400 21.32 -5.89 1.19
CA GLU A 400 21.46 -6.67 -0.05
C GLU A 400 20.18 -7.44 -0.38
N THR A 401 19.65 -8.22 0.58
CA THR A 401 18.40 -8.95 0.41
C THR A 401 17.24 -8.01 0.10
N THR A 402 17.19 -6.85 0.76
CA THR A 402 16.13 -5.87 0.56
C THR A 402 16.19 -5.21 -0.80
N ASP A 403 17.38 -4.87 -1.30
CA ASP A 403 17.58 -4.36 -2.65
C ASP A 403 17.07 -5.36 -3.71
N LYS A 404 17.46 -6.64 -3.59
CA LYS A 404 16.95 -7.70 -4.49
C LYS A 404 15.44 -7.88 -4.41
N LEU A 405 14.83 -7.77 -3.22
CA LEU A 405 13.36 -7.81 -3.06
C LEU A 405 12.68 -6.63 -3.76
N VAL A 406 13.20 -5.42 -3.55
CA VAL A 406 12.65 -4.19 -4.15
C VAL A 406 12.78 -4.22 -5.67
N ARG A 407 13.94 -4.64 -6.19
CA ARG A 407 14.17 -4.77 -7.64
C ARG A 407 13.31 -5.86 -8.27
N THR A 408 13.13 -7.00 -7.58
CA THR A 408 12.19 -8.05 -8.03
C THR A 408 10.77 -7.53 -8.10
N LEU A 409 10.35 -6.67 -7.17
CA LEU A 409 9.04 -6.05 -7.22
C LEU A 409 8.91 -5.02 -8.37
N TRP A 410 10.00 -4.35 -8.75
CA TRP A 410 10.00 -3.43 -9.89
C TRP A 410 9.78 -4.14 -11.20
N GLY A 411 10.45 -5.26 -11.46
CA GLY A 411 10.27 -5.94 -12.73
C GLY A 411 11.33 -6.98 -13.05
N ASP A 412 11.25 -7.45 -14.28
CA ASP A 412 12.10 -8.49 -14.84
C ASP A 412 13.58 -8.05 -14.86
N PRO A 413 14.51 -8.80 -14.25
CA PRO A 413 15.94 -8.50 -14.30
C PRO A 413 16.53 -8.55 -15.73
N THR A 414 15.81 -9.13 -16.70
CA THR A 414 16.24 -9.22 -18.10
C THR A 414 15.69 -8.10 -18.99
N ASP A 415 14.75 -7.30 -18.49
CA ASP A 415 14.20 -6.16 -19.23
C ASP A 415 15.16 -4.96 -19.11
N PRO A 416 15.59 -4.35 -20.23
CA PRO A 416 16.44 -3.15 -20.22
C PRO A 416 15.90 -1.98 -19.39
N VAL A 417 14.57 -1.82 -19.29
CA VAL A 417 13.93 -0.76 -18.50
C VAL A 417 14.25 -0.91 -17.02
N TRP A 418 14.29 -2.14 -16.51
CA TRP A 418 14.46 -2.44 -15.09
C TRP A 418 15.91 -2.76 -14.73
N SER A 419 16.63 -3.47 -15.60
CA SER A 419 18.02 -3.88 -15.36
C SER A 419 19.02 -2.71 -15.29
N THR A 420 18.71 -1.59 -15.94
CA THR A 420 19.57 -0.39 -15.97
C THR A 420 19.33 0.58 -14.79
N ARG A 421 18.38 0.26 -13.91
CA ARG A 421 18.01 1.04 -12.72
C ARG A 421 18.40 0.26 -11.48
#